data_AF-A0A355A7G6-F1
#
_entry.id   AF-A0A355A7G6-F1
#
_cell.length_a   1.000
_cell.length_b   1.000
_cell.length_c   1.000
_cell.angle_alpha   90.00
_cell.angle_beta   90.00
_cell.angle_gamma   90.00
#
_symmetry.space_group_name_H-M   'P 1'
#
loop_
_entity.id
_entity.type
_entity.pdbx_description
1 polymer ?
#
loop_
_entity_poly.entity_id
_entity_poly.type
_entity_poly.pdbx_seq_one_letter_code
_entity_poly.pdbx_strand_id
1 'polypeptide(L)' 'MAEEGRELYKQLITIGYSRCEEEANSFAEEVKKLYNVKKIRIGEISSTVGTHTGPGCLVVFFQGESSLGS' A
#
# COMPACT_ATOMS: atom_id res chain seq x y z
N MET A 1 8.05 1.74 -4.44
CA MET A 1 7.91 0.34 -3.95
C MET A 1 9.00 -0.57 -4.51
N ALA A 2 9.07 -0.81 -5.83
CA ALA A 2 10.03 -1.75 -6.41
C ALA A 2 11.50 -1.42 -6.06
N GLU A 3 11.88 -0.14 -6.14
CA GLU A 3 13.27 0.29 -5.94
C GLU A 3 13.66 0.45 -4.47
N GLU A 4 12.69 0.79 -3.62
CA GLU A 4 12.96 1.17 -2.22
C GLU A 4 12.54 0.08 -1.22
N GLY A 5 11.76 -0.92 -1.64
CA GLY A 5 11.10 -1.86 -0.75
C GLY A 5 12.03 -2.95 -0.21
N ARG A 6 12.11 -3.08 1.11
CA ARG A 6 12.95 -4.08 1.78
C ARG A 6 12.24 -5.43 1.94
N GLU A 7 12.65 -6.49 1.23
CA GLU A 7 12.07 -7.83 1.44
C GLU A 7 10.52 -7.86 1.49
N LEU A 8 9.85 -7.16 0.56
CA LEU A 8 8.39 -6.90 0.59
C LEU A 8 7.53 -8.16 0.84
N TYR A 9 7.96 -9.33 0.33
CA TYR A 9 7.32 -10.63 0.51
C TYR A 9 7.21 -11.10 1.97
N LYS A 10 7.99 -10.52 2.90
CA LYS A 10 7.94 -10.78 4.35
C LYS A 10 7.10 -9.78 5.13
N GLN A 11 6.73 -8.64 4.52
CA GLN A 11 6.08 -7.55 5.21
C GLN A 11 4.56 -7.70 5.27
N LEU A 12 3.94 -6.98 6.22
CA LEU A 12 2.55 -6.56 6.10
C LEU A 12 2.53 -5.28 5.26
N ILE A 13 1.93 -5.35 4.08
CA ILE A 13 1.63 -4.18 3.27
C ILE A 13 0.26 -3.65 3.66
N THR A 14 0.09 -2.34 3.69
CA THR A 14 -1.23 -1.74 3.91
C THR A 14 -1.60 -0.83 2.76
N ILE A 15 -2.86 -0.90 2.34
CA ILE A 15 -3.42 -0.07 1.27
C ILE A 15 -4.56 0.75 1.88
N GLY A 16 -4.48 2.06 1.70
CA GLY A 16 -5.55 2.98 2.01
C GLY A 16 -6.28 3.41 0.73
N TYR A 17 -7.59 3.66 0.82
CA TYR A 17 -8.36 4.17 -0.31
C TYR A 17 -9.34 5.28 0.11
N SER A 18 -9.77 6.10 -0.85
CA SER A 18 -10.77 7.16 -0.67
C SER A 18 -11.92 6.96 -1.64
N ARG A 19 -13.04 6.36 -1.19
CA ARG A 19 -14.22 6.07 -2.03
C ARG A 19 -13.93 5.30 -3.33
N CYS A 20 -12.93 4.42 -3.33
CA CYS A 20 -12.50 3.60 -4.47
C CYS A 20 -12.04 2.19 -4.02
N GLU A 21 -12.93 1.48 -3.32
CA GLU A 21 -12.61 0.18 -2.73
C GLU A 21 -12.29 -0.90 -3.79
N GLU A 22 -12.98 -0.88 -4.93
CA GLU A 22 -12.77 -1.86 -6.00
C GLU A 22 -11.37 -1.72 -6.62
N GLU A 23 -10.95 -0.47 -6.85
CA GLU A 23 -9.61 -0.14 -7.34
C GLU A 23 -8.54 -0.52 -6.31
N ALA A 24 -8.82 -0.33 -5.02
CA ALA A 24 -7.92 -0.74 -3.94
C ALA A 24 -7.73 -2.26 -3.89
N ASN A 25 -8.80 -3.03 -4.08
CA ASN A 25 -8.75 -4.50 -4.16
C ASN A 25 -7.99 -4.96 -5.40
N SER A 26 -8.24 -4.34 -6.55
CA SER A 26 -7.54 -4.64 -7.81
C SER A 26 -6.03 -4.37 -7.68
N PHE A 27 -5.68 -3.21 -7.12
CA PHE A 27 -4.29 -2.85 -6.83
C PHE A 27 -3.62 -3.82 -5.84
N ALA A 28 -4.34 -4.27 -4.80
CA ALA A 28 -3.83 -5.26 -3.86
C ALA A 28 -3.46 -6.60 -4.53
N GLU A 29 -4.29 -7.08 -5.46
CA GLU A 29 -4.01 -8.30 -6.21
C GLU A 29 -2.78 -8.16 -7.12
N GLU A 30 -2.59 -6.99 -7.73
CA GLU A 30 -1.37 -6.70 -8.51
C GLU A 30 -0.13 -6.68 -7.61
N VAL A 31 -0.19 -6.02 -6.44
CA VAL A 31 0.92 -5.98 -5.48
C VAL A 31 1.30 -7.38 -5.01
N LYS A 32 0.32 -8.26 -4.72
CA LYS A 32 0.59 -9.67 -4.37
C LYS A 32 1.32 -10.40 -5.50
N LYS A 33 0.86 -10.25 -6.74
CA LYS A 33 1.45 -10.92 -7.91
C LYS A 33 2.87 -10.43 -8.20
N LEU A 34 3.09 -9.12 -8.18
CA LEU A 34 4.36 -8.51 -8.56
C LEU A 34 5.46 -8.72 -7.51
N TYR A 35 5.10 -8.71 -6.22
CA TYR A 35 6.10 -8.70 -5.13
C TYR A 35 6.03 -9.93 -4.21
N ASN A 36 5.21 -10.92 -4.55
CA ASN A 36 4.98 -12.13 -3.75
C ASN A 36 4.61 -11.82 -2.28
N VAL A 37 3.88 -10.72 -2.07
CA VAL A 37 3.43 -10.27 -0.75
C VAL A 37 2.36 -11.22 -0.23
N LYS A 38 2.57 -11.72 1.00
CA LYS A 38 1.67 -12.70 1.62
C LYS A 38 0.54 -12.07 2.44
N LYS A 39 0.73 -10.83 2.91
CA LYS A 39 -0.19 -10.16 3.83
C LYS A 39 -0.43 -8.73 3.37
N ILE A 40 -1.68 -8.43 3.03
CA ILE A 40 -2.15 -7.07 2.73
C ILE A 40 -3.36 -6.77 3.61
N ARG A 41 -3.39 -5.57 4.22
CA ARG A 41 -4.57 -5.02 4.89
C ARG A 41 -5.06 -3.79 4.13
N ILE A 42 -6.33 -3.81 3.76
CA ILE A 42 -6.98 -2.72 3.02
C ILE A 42 -7.92 -1.99 3.99
N GLY A 43 -7.99 -0.66 3.89
CA GLY A 43 -8.94 0.14 4.67
C GLY A 43 -9.19 1.51 4.06
N GLU A 44 -10.37 2.08 4.32
CA GLU A 44 -10.68 3.43 3.89
C GLU A 44 -9.90 4.46 4.73
N ILE A 45 -9.36 5.50 4.08
CA ILE A 45 -8.69 6.61 4.78
C ILE A 45 -9.72 7.53 5.43
N SER A 46 -9.33 8.19 6.52
CA SER A 46 -10.24 9.09 7.25
C SER A 46 -10.67 10.28 6.39
N SER A 47 -11.83 10.86 6.73
CA SER A 47 -12.36 12.05 6.05
C SER A 47 -11.37 13.21 6.01
N THR A 48 -10.58 13.42 7.07
CA THR A 48 -9.57 14.47 7.13
C THR A 48 -8.54 14.32 6.00
N VAL A 49 -8.00 13.12 5.79
CA VAL A 49 -7.04 12.87 4.70
C VAL A 49 -7.77 12.90 3.34
N GLY A 50 -8.93 12.24 3.25
CA GLY A 50 -9.72 12.17 2.02
C GLY A 50 -10.19 13.52 1.49
N THR A 51 -10.42 14.51 2.35
CA THR A 51 -10.73 15.90 1.92
C THR A 51 -9.57 16.55 1.16
N HIS A 52 -8.32 16.20 1.47
CA HIS A 52 -7.15 16.74 0.79
C HIS A 52 -6.78 15.97 -0.47
N THR A 53 -6.93 14.65 -0.46
CA THR A 53 -6.52 13.78 -1.58
C THR A 53 -7.62 13.56 -2.61
N GLY A 54 -8.89 13.76 -2.23
CA GLY A 54 -10.06 13.55 -3.08
C GLY A 54 -10.49 12.09 -3.20
N PRO A 55 -11.66 11.84 -3.82
CA PRO A 55 -12.10 10.48 -4.16
C PRO A 55 -11.19 9.87 -5.23
N GLY A 56 -11.02 8.54 -5.21
CA GLY A 56 -10.13 7.83 -6.13
C GLY A 56 -8.68 7.71 -5.64
N CYS A 57 -8.32 8.37 -4.54
CA CYS A 57 -6.97 8.27 -3.97
C CYS A 57 -6.70 6.86 -3.46
N LEU A 58 -5.60 6.27 -3.92
CA LEU A 58 -4.99 5.07 -3.35
C LEU A 58 -3.68 5.46 -2.66
N VAL A 59 -3.39 4.83 -1.53
CA VAL A 59 -2.12 4.97 -0.81
C VAL A 59 -1.60 3.60 -0.42
N VAL A 60 -0.28 3.44 -0.39
CA VAL A 60 0.36 2.18 0.01
C VAL A 60 1.48 2.45 1.01
N PHE A 61 1.52 1.66 2.08
CA PHE A 61 2.59 1.72 3.06
C PHE A 61 3.37 0.42 3.10
N PHE A 62 4.69 0.56 3.14
CA PHE A 62 5.68 -0.50 3.19
C PHE A 62 6.94 0.02 3.88
N GLN A 63 7.78 -0.86 4.40
CA GLN A 63 9.09 -0.49 4.94
C GLN A 63 10.10 -0.45 3.79
N GLY A 64 10.73 0.71 3.62
CA GLY A 64 11.85 0.87 2.72
C GLY A 64 13.15 0.31 3.31
N GLU A 65 14.20 0.24 2.49
CA GLU A 65 15.56 0.00 2.99
C GLU A 65 16.09 1.26 3.69
N SER A 66 16.61 1.09 4.91
CA SER A 66 17.39 2.13 5.57
C SER A 66 18.82 2.07 5.06
N SER A 67 19.36 3.20 4.61
CA SER A 67 20.78 3.38 4.31
C SER A 67 21.69 3.45 5.55
N LEU A 68 21.14 3.27 6.75
CA LEU A 68 21.87 3.12 8.00
C LEU A 68 22.10 1.63 8.27
N GLY A 69 23.24 1.13 7.78
CA GLY A 69 23.66 -0.25 7.93
C GLY A 69 23.81 -0.69 9.39
N SER A 70 23.63 -1.99 9.59
CA SER A 70 24.12 -2.76 10.73
C SER A 70 25.00 -3.88 10.20
#